data_AF-A0A1J4X1N3-F1
#
_entry.id   AF-A0A1J4X1N3-F1
#
_cell.length_a   1.000
_cell.length_b   1.000
_cell.length_c   1.000
_cell.angle_alpha   90.00
_cell.angle_beta   90.00
_cell.angle_gamma   90.00
#
_symmetry.space_group_name_H-M   'P 1'
#
loop_
_entity.id
_entity.type
_entity.pdbx_description
1 polymer ?
#
loop_
_entity_poly.entity_id
_entity_poly.type
_entity_poly.pdbx_seq_one_letter_code
_entity_poly.pdbx_strand_id
1 'polypeptide(L)'
;MTDYVSTMQGQNDLPEEQQKKVGKAQAAKMGDEHEVFMKTILRMLDEKAIDVTKPETFLKMEVYNRLDDAWKGKVDLAIVNIADLLSHIVEFRLSKQTPDESPELQSMIEHLWQMKQRIEETHDVFKF
;
A
#
# COMPACT_ATOMS: atom_id res chain seq x y z
N MET A 1 40.52 8.63 22.25
CA MET A 1 39.49 8.14 21.29
C MET A 1 39.19 6.70 21.66
N THR A 2 38.51 6.55 22.79
CA THR A 2 38.04 5.28 23.35
C THR A 2 36.55 5.20 23.03
N ASP A 3 36.06 3.99 22.80
CA ASP A 3 34.64 3.62 22.58
C ASP A 3 34.07 3.70 21.16
N TYR A 4 34.70 2.95 20.24
CA TYR A 4 33.96 2.33 19.14
C TYR A 4 34.00 0.79 19.17
N VAL A 5 34.98 0.20 19.88
CA VAL A 5 35.14 -1.27 19.97
C VAL A 5 34.24 -1.87 21.06
N SER A 6 33.93 -1.11 22.12
CA SER A 6 33.09 -1.57 23.24
C SER A 6 31.61 -1.74 22.86
N THR A 7 31.15 -1.08 21.79
CA THR A 7 29.75 -1.12 21.35
C THR A 7 29.43 -2.34 20.46
N MET A 8 30.44 -3.05 19.96
CA MET A 8 30.23 -4.26 19.13
C MET A 8 30.20 -5.56 19.95
N GLN A 9 30.58 -5.55 21.22
CA GLN A 9 30.53 -6.75 22.09
C GLN A 9 29.11 -7.12 22.56
N GLY A 10 28.08 -6.37 22.14
CA GLY A 10 26.67 -6.68 22.40
C GLY A 10 25.94 -7.32 21.22
N GLN A 11 26.61 -7.57 20.09
CA GLN A 11 26.01 -8.36 19.01
C GLN A 11 26.11 -9.83 19.37
N ASN A 12 25.06 -10.32 20.04
CA ASN A 12 24.75 -11.74 20.04
C ASN A 12 24.78 -12.22 18.58
N ASP A 13 25.76 -13.06 18.25
CA ASP A 13 25.79 -13.84 17.02
C ASP A 13 24.43 -14.54 16.91
N LEU A 14 23.57 -14.03 16.03
CA LEU A 14 22.27 -14.65 15.79
C LEU A 14 22.54 -16.08 15.29
N PRO A 15 21.97 -17.11 15.93
CA PRO A 15 22.23 -18.50 15.58
C PRO A 15 21.93 -18.75 14.09
N GLU A 16 22.68 -19.64 13.44
CA GLU A 16 22.60 -19.90 11.98
C GLU A 16 21.16 -20.13 11.46
N GLU A 17 20.26 -20.64 12.31
CA GLU A 17 18.83 -20.77 11.99
C GLU A 17 18.09 -19.44 11.79
N GLN A 18 18.49 -18.38 12.50
CA GLN A 18 17.93 -17.03 12.33
C GLN A 18 18.52 -16.33 11.12
N GLN A 19 19.80 -16.56 10.79
CA GLN A 19 20.41 -16.03 9.56
C GLN A 19 19.70 -16.56 8.29
N LYS A 20 19.24 -17.83 8.30
CA LYS A 20 18.41 -18.40 7.23
C LYS A 20 17.00 -17.80 7.10
N LYS A 21 16.52 -17.05 8.12
CA LYS A 21 15.21 -16.39 8.10
C LYS A 21 15.27 -14.93 7.63
N VAL A 22 16.45 -14.32 7.57
CA VAL A 22 16.64 -12.91 7.19
C VAL A 22 16.24 -12.65 5.72
N GLY A 23 16.18 -13.70 4.88
CA GLY A 23 15.72 -13.61 3.48
C GLY A 23 14.32 -14.17 3.21
N LYS A 24 13.59 -14.64 4.23
CA LYS A 24 12.21 -15.12 4.06
C LYS A 24 11.30 -14.01 4.55
N ALA A 25 10.60 -13.37 3.61
CA ALA A 25 9.55 -12.41 3.92
C ALA A 25 8.59 -13.04 4.95
N GLN A 26 8.72 -12.65 6.22
CA GLN A 26 7.81 -13.09 7.26
C GLN A 26 6.51 -12.38 6.97
N ALA A 27 5.50 -13.13 6.52
CA ALA A 27 4.11 -12.66 6.46
C ALA A 27 3.74 -12.11 7.85
N ALA A 28 3.91 -10.80 8.02
CA ALA A 28 3.26 -10.11 9.12
C ALA A 28 1.77 -10.25 8.82
N LYS A 29 0.99 -10.69 9.79
CA LYS A 29 -0.46 -10.71 9.61
C LYS A 29 -0.89 -9.26 9.37
N MET A 30 -1.50 -9.02 8.22
CA MET A 30 -2.21 -7.80 7.93
C MET A 30 -3.28 -7.61 9.03
N GLY A 31 -3.42 -6.39 9.56
CA GLY A 31 -4.52 -6.10 10.47
C GLY A 31 -5.85 -6.30 9.76
N ASP A 32 -6.88 -6.77 10.46
CA ASP A 32 -8.16 -7.18 9.88
C ASP A 32 -8.76 -6.11 8.94
N GLU A 33 -8.62 -4.82 9.27
CA GLU A 33 -9.09 -3.70 8.45
C GLU A 33 -8.34 -3.55 7.12
N HIS A 34 -7.02 -3.69 7.14
CA HIS A 34 -6.20 -3.63 5.92
C HIS A 34 -6.45 -4.84 5.01
N GLU A 35 -6.75 -6.00 5.59
CA GLU A 35 -7.10 -7.20 4.82
C GLU A 35 -8.46 -7.04 4.13
N VAL A 36 -9.43 -6.48 4.85
CA VAL A 36 -10.73 -6.11 4.28
C VAL A 36 -10.57 -5.05 3.18
N PHE A 37 -9.71 -4.06 3.39
CA PHE A 37 -9.42 -3.04 2.39
C PHE A 37 -8.79 -3.63 1.13
N MET A 38 -7.73 -4.44 1.29
CA MET A 38 -7.10 -5.15 0.19
C MET A 38 -8.12 -5.98 -0.61
N LYS A 39 -8.94 -6.79 0.07
CA LYS A 39 -9.98 -7.58 -0.57
C LYS A 39 -11.00 -6.70 -1.31
N THR A 40 -11.33 -5.53 -0.77
CA THR A 40 -12.24 -4.57 -1.40
C THR A 40 -11.64 -4.01 -2.68
N ILE A 41 -10.39 -3.55 -2.65
CA ILE A 41 -9.66 -3.06 -3.83
C ILE A 41 -9.61 -4.14 -4.92
N LEU A 42 -9.17 -5.35 -4.56
CA LEU A 42 -9.04 -6.46 -5.51
C LEU A 42 -10.38 -6.84 -6.12
N ARG A 43 -11.46 -6.88 -5.33
CA ARG A 43 -12.81 -7.11 -5.84
C ARG A 43 -13.24 -6.02 -6.81
N MET A 44 -13.00 -4.76 -6.50
CA MET A 44 -13.38 -3.64 -7.38
C MET A 44 -12.61 -3.64 -8.71
N LEU A 45 -11.35 -4.10 -8.70
CA LEU A 45 -10.56 -4.34 -9.90
C LEU A 45 -11.14 -5.50 -10.73
N ASP A 46 -11.48 -6.61 -10.08
CA ASP A 46 -12.07 -7.78 -10.75
C ASP A 46 -13.45 -7.46 -11.37
N GLU A 47 -14.26 -6.67 -10.68
CA GLU A 47 -15.57 -6.20 -11.14
C GLU A 47 -15.47 -5.06 -12.17
N LYS A 48 -14.26 -4.55 -12.46
CA LYS A 48 -14.01 -3.37 -13.30
C LYS A 48 -14.73 -2.11 -12.83
N ALA A 49 -15.03 -2.02 -11.53
CA ALA A 49 -15.57 -0.83 -10.90
C ALA A 49 -14.53 0.30 -10.82
N ILE A 50 -13.25 -0.08 -10.77
CA ILE A 50 -12.07 0.77 -10.91
C ILE A 50 -11.11 0.17 -11.94
N ASP A 51 -10.38 1.03 -12.65
CA ASP A 51 -9.42 0.66 -13.70
C ASP A 51 -8.12 1.43 -13.50
N VAL A 52 -7.01 0.71 -13.34
CA VAL A 52 -5.68 1.30 -13.08
C VAL A 52 -5.18 2.19 -14.21
N THR A 53 -5.66 1.97 -15.43
CA THR A 53 -5.32 2.80 -16.59
C THR A 53 -6.16 4.06 -16.71
N LYS A 54 -7.20 4.18 -15.88
CA LYS A 54 -8.18 5.27 -15.87
C LYS A 54 -8.40 5.77 -14.45
N PRO A 55 -7.48 6.59 -13.90
CA PRO A 55 -7.53 7.03 -12.51
C PRO A 55 -8.81 7.79 -12.14
N GLU A 56 -9.51 8.39 -13.10
CA GLU A 56 -10.82 9.02 -12.90
C GLU A 56 -11.88 8.04 -12.41
N THR A 57 -11.72 6.74 -12.68
CA THR A 57 -12.65 5.70 -12.22
C THR A 57 -12.59 5.48 -10.72
N PHE A 58 -11.55 5.96 -10.03
CA PHE A 58 -11.40 5.82 -8.58
C PHE A 58 -12.30 6.78 -7.80
N LEU A 59 -12.79 7.82 -8.47
CA LEU A 59 -13.42 8.96 -7.84
C LEU A 59 -14.95 8.82 -7.80
N LYS A 60 -15.54 9.25 -6.69
CA LYS A 60 -16.94 9.62 -6.58
C LYS A 60 -17.12 10.98 -7.26
N MET A 61 -17.40 10.99 -8.56
CA MET A 61 -17.47 12.22 -9.36
C MET A 61 -18.42 13.29 -8.79
N GLU A 62 -19.48 12.85 -8.11
CA GLU A 62 -20.42 13.74 -7.41
C GLU A 62 -19.79 14.53 -6.24
N VAL A 63 -18.80 13.94 -5.55
CA VAL A 63 -18.02 14.61 -4.49
C VAL A 63 -16.92 15.44 -5.13
N TYR A 64 -16.15 14.85 -6.06
CA TYR A 64 -15.06 15.54 -6.77
C TYR A 64 -15.51 16.84 -7.42
N ASN A 65 -16.67 16.83 -8.10
CA ASN A 65 -17.19 18.01 -8.79
C ASN A 65 -17.53 19.17 -7.84
N ARG A 66 -17.81 18.88 -6.56
CA ARG A 66 -18.12 19.86 -5.51
C ARG A 66 -16.88 20.40 -4.81
N LEU A 67 -15.71 19.81 -5.03
CA LEU A 67 -14.46 20.30 -4.47
C LEU A 67 -14.10 21.67 -5.08
N ASP A 68 -13.46 22.50 -4.27
CA ASP A 68 -12.78 23.69 -4.76
C ASP A 68 -11.55 23.31 -5.60
N ASP A 69 -11.03 24.28 -6.36
CA ASP A 69 -9.93 24.02 -7.29
C ASP A 69 -8.63 23.59 -6.57
N ALA A 70 -8.43 24.06 -5.33
CA ALA A 70 -7.27 23.70 -4.53
C ALA A 70 -7.32 22.22 -4.12
N TRP A 71 -8.49 21.71 -3.73
CA TRP A 71 -8.69 20.30 -3.40
C TRP A 71 -8.71 19.42 -4.64
N LYS A 72 -9.29 19.88 -5.76
CA LYS A 72 -9.21 19.15 -7.04
C LYS A 72 -7.76 18.92 -7.44
N GLY A 73 -6.91 19.95 -7.39
CA GLY A 73 -5.49 19.80 -7.69
C GLY A 73 -4.76 18.81 -6.79
N LYS A 74 -5.10 18.75 -5.49
CA LYS A 74 -4.55 17.75 -4.57
C LYS A 74 -5.00 16.33 -4.90
N VAL A 75 -6.28 16.16 -5.23
CA VAL A 75 -6.85 14.87 -5.62
C VAL A 75 -6.21 14.42 -6.93
N ASP A 76 -6.11 15.29 -7.93
CA ASP A 76 -5.52 14.97 -9.24
C ASP A 76 -4.05 14.54 -9.12
N LEU A 77 -3.29 15.16 -8.21
CA LEU A 77 -1.93 14.72 -7.93
C LEU A 77 -1.90 13.36 -7.20
N ALA A 78 -2.80 13.15 -6.25
CA ALA A 78 -2.87 11.90 -5.49
C ALA A 78 -3.30 10.72 -6.37
N ILE A 79 -4.26 10.90 -7.29
CA ILE A 79 -4.80 9.80 -8.11
C ILE A 79 -3.75 9.19 -9.03
N VAL A 80 -2.78 9.99 -9.49
CA VAL A 80 -1.68 9.48 -10.34
C VAL A 80 -0.79 8.53 -9.54
N ASN A 81 -0.42 8.91 -8.32
CA ASN A 81 0.38 8.06 -7.43
C ASN A 81 -0.41 6.82 -6.99
N ILE A 82 -1.72 6.97 -6.75
CA ILE A 82 -2.62 5.85 -6.44
C ILE A 82 -2.69 4.87 -7.61
N ALA A 83 -2.79 5.37 -8.85
CA ALA A 83 -2.87 4.53 -10.04
C ALA A 83 -1.59 3.71 -10.24
N ASP A 84 -0.43 4.33 -10.04
CA ASP A 84 0.86 3.65 -10.10
C ASP A 84 0.97 2.54 -9.04
N LEU A 85 0.60 2.85 -7.79
CA LEU A 85 0.62 1.88 -6.70
C LEU A 85 -0.37 0.72 -6.92
N LEU A 86 -1.57 1.01 -7.42
CA LEU A 86 -2.54 -0.02 -7.79
C LEU A 86 -2.03 -0.88 -8.96
N SER A 87 -1.31 -0.29 -9.91
CA SER A 87 -0.68 -1.04 -11.01
C SER A 87 0.34 -2.03 -10.49
N HIS A 88 1.21 -1.61 -9.55
CA HIS A 88 2.13 -2.52 -8.87
C HIS A 88 1.41 -3.62 -8.09
N ILE A 89 0.30 -3.32 -7.41
CA ILE A 89 -0.51 -4.33 -6.71
C ILE A 89 -1.10 -5.34 -7.71
N VAL A 90 -1.59 -4.89 -8.86
CA VAL A 90 -2.11 -5.76 -9.93
C VAL A 90 -1.00 -6.64 -10.50
N GLU A 91 0.16 -6.08 -10.81
CA GLU A 91 1.33 -6.83 -11.28
C GLU A 91 1.79 -7.87 -10.26
N PHE A 92 1.84 -7.49 -8.99
CA PHE A 92 2.20 -8.37 -7.88
C PHE A 92 1.25 -9.55 -7.79
N ARG A 93 -0.06 -9.32 -7.92
CA ARG A 93 -1.10 -10.36 -7.93
C ARG A 93 -1.02 -11.27 -9.15
N LEU A 94 -0.69 -10.74 -10.32
CA LEU A 94 -0.57 -11.53 -11.56
C LEU A 94 0.71 -12.37 -11.60
N SER A 95 1.72 -12.00 -10.82
CA SER A 95 2.97 -12.73 -10.71
C SER A 95 2.75 -14.10 -10.06
N LYS A 96 2.96 -15.18 -10.82
CA LYS A 96 2.94 -16.57 -10.31
C LYS A 96 4.09 -16.90 -9.36
N GLN A 97 5.03 -15.97 -9.15
CA GLN A 97 6.24 -16.18 -8.35
C GLN A 97 6.09 -15.69 -6.91
N THR A 98 5.02 -14.94 -6.60
CA THR A 98 4.86 -14.29 -5.31
C THR A 98 3.66 -14.85 -4.56
N PRO A 99 3.80 -15.23 -3.28
CA PRO A 99 2.66 -15.68 -2.47
C PRO A 99 1.57 -14.60 -2.38
N ASP A 100 0.30 -15.02 -2.41
CA ASP A 100 -0.87 -14.14 -2.28
C ASP A 100 -0.85 -13.29 -0.99
N GLU A 101 -0.19 -13.79 0.06
CA GLU A 101 0.08 -13.07 1.30
C GLU A 101 1.58 -12.79 1.38
N SER A 102 1.98 -11.56 1.02
CA SER A 102 3.35 -11.10 1.16
C SER A 102 3.42 -9.81 2.00
N PRO A 103 4.50 -9.62 2.78
CA PRO A 103 4.75 -8.35 3.48
C PRO A 103 4.86 -7.16 2.53
N GLU A 104 5.28 -7.39 1.29
CA GLU A 104 5.40 -6.36 0.27
C GLU A 104 4.03 -5.88 -0.18
N LEU A 105 3.10 -6.81 -0.47
CA LEU A 105 1.71 -6.48 -0.77
C LEU A 105 1.06 -5.74 0.39
N GLN A 106 1.33 -6.18 1.62
CA GLN A 106 0.86 -5.47 2.81
C GLN A 106 1.37 -4.04 2.89
N SER A 107 2.66 -3.81 2.62
CA SER A 107 3.25 -2.48 2.64
C SER A 107 2.66 -1.57 1.55
N MET A 108 2.39 -2.13 0.37
CA MET A 108 1.72 -1.40 -0.72
C MET A 108 0.29 -1.01 -0.35
N ILE A 109 -0.47 -1.94 0.24
CA ILE A 109 -1.85 -1.67 0.68
C ILE A 109 -1.90 -0.63 1.81
N GLU A 110 -1.00 -0.72 2.78
CA GLU A 110 -0.86 0.29 3.85
C GLU A 110 -0.57 1.67 3.25
N HIS A 111 0.36 1.76 2.29
CA HIS A 111 0.69 3.03 1.67
C HIS A 111 -0.49 3.62 0.90
N LEU A 112 -1.26 2.77 0.19
CA LEU A 112 -2.48 3.16 -0.49
C LEU A 112 -3.52 3.72 0.50
N TRP A 113 -3.72 3.03 1.63
CA TRP A 113 -4.61 3.46 2.70
C TRP A 113 -4.21 4.83 3.25
N GLN A 114 -2.93 5.04 3.56
CA GLN A 114 -2.44 6.31 4.08
C GLN A 114 -2.62 7.45 3.07
N MET A 115 -2.39 7.20 1.78
CA MET A 115 -2.59 8.21 0.73
C MET A 115 -4.06 8.63 0.62
N LYS A 116 -4.98 7.66 0.68
CA LYS A 116 -6.42 7.90 0.71
C LYS A 116 -6.84 8.72 1.94
N GLN A 117 -6.43 8.29 3.13
CA GLN A 117 -6.82 8.94 4.40
C GLN A 117 -6.47 10.43 4.43
N ARG A 118 -5.31 10.83 3.90
CA ARG A 118 -4.90 12.26 3.84
C ARG A 118 -5.90 13.17 3.10
N ILE A 119 -6.64 12.63 2.15
CA ILE A 119 -7.68 13.37 1.42
C ILE A 119 -9.03 13.21 2.12
N GLU A 120 -9.35 12.01 2.57
CA GLU A 120 -10.64 11.68 3.18
C GLU A 120 -10.85 12.20 4.60
N GLU A 121 -9.79 12.58 5.29
CA GLU A 121 -9.90 13.40 6.51
C GLU A 121 -10.76 14.65 6.29
N THR A 122 -10.79 15.17 5.06
CA THR A 122 -11.62 16.34 4.69
C THR A 122 -12.72 16.01 3.69
N HIS A 123 -12.46 15.13 2.71
CA HIS A 123 -13.39 14.84 1.61
C HIS A 123 -13.39 13.36 1.21
N ASP A 124 -14.52 12.68 1.43
CA ASP A 124 -14.74 11.29 0.99
C ASP A 124 -14.90 11.18 -0.54
N VAL A 125 -13.78 11.27 -1.27
CA VAL A 125 -13.75 11.37 -2.74
C VAL A 125 -13.46 10.04 -3.43
N PHE A 126 -12.91 9.04 -2.74
CA PHE A 126 -12.56 7.75 -3.34
C PHE A 126 -13.70 6.73 -3.18
N LYS A 127 -13.80 5.79 -4.12
CA LYS A 127 -14.82 4.73 -4.11
C LYS A 127 -14.52 3.56 -3.17
N PHE A 128 -13.24 3.39 -2.83
CA PHE A 128 -12.71 2.38 -1.93
C PHE A 128 -12.22 3.06 -0.67
#